data_AF-A0A851A6P1-F1
#
_entry.id   AF-A0A851A6P1-F1
#
_cell.length_a   1.000
_cell.length_b   1.000
_cell.length_c   1.000
_cell.angle_alpha   90.00
_cell.angle_beta   90.00
_cell.angle_gamma   90.00
#
_symmetry.space_group_name_H-M   'P 1'
#
loop_
_entity.id
_entity.type
_entity.pdbx_description
1 polymer ?
#
loop_
_entity_poly.entity_id
_entity_poly.type
_entity_poly.pdbx_seq_one_letter_code
_entity_poly.pdbx_strand_id
1 'polypeptide(L)'
;LPLPAADCQQPPRFAFAEPPVPLKESYAVGTSLRYRCRPGYSMASGKSPMVTCLPSSVWSVGSHDFCIGKSCGPPDIVNGRFDSETNLLLGATITYSCNVGYRLLGKPSAQCILRGNEVFWDTIPVCASIQCLPPPVINNGQVSNGDRDFTFGMAVTYRCDKGFALIGDATIYCTVMDNNVEGTWSGPVPECKVVRCENPEVKNGRKLSGFGTGHTYKDTVIFECNPGHLLNGSSVVTCEADSTWKPSLPTCDPIYCGPAPRFPFAEGETAVGDSSLAGTTLKYRCKPGYTAASGKSSVVTCLSNKTWSADPDFCIQQQCTPPTIENGDVIADNFLFGTVVRFTCHPGYELKEPSSAKCVVSGNGVDWDTKPPYCERQLPDVHCVEPPTIDKGMHNGTKGTSFVQGSTVIYKCKDGFTLIGAATVHCEVDHLHRGVWSKPTPECRGGADMIIAGIFPLLLAMLVMN
;
A
#
# COMPACT_ATOMS: atom_id res chain seq x y z
N LEU A 1 71.51 -87.79 11.79
CA LEU A 1 72.33 -86.91 10.94
C LEU A 1 71.37 -86.20 9.98
N PRO A 2 71.27 -84.86 9.98
CA PRO A 2 70.47 -84.16 8.98
C PRO A 2 71.15 -84.25 7.61
N LEU A 3 70.35 -84.33 6.53
CA LEU A 3 70.82 -84.34 5.14
C LEU A 3 71.70 -83.11 4.84
N PRO A 4 72.71 -83.22 3.94
CA PRO A 4 73.50 -82.06 3.54
C PRO A 4 72.56 -81.02 2.93
N ALA A 5 72.61 -79.80 3.44
CA ALA A 5 71.87 -78.68 2.88
C ALA A 5 72.30 -78.52 1.42
N ALA A 6 71.37 -78.65 0.47
CA ALA A 6 71.73 -78.50 -0.94
C ALA A 6 72.05 -77.03 -1.24
N ASP A 7 73.09 -76.77 -2.01
CA ASP A 7 73.48 -75.42 -2.42
C ASP A 7 72.43 -74.80 -3.34
N CYS A 8 72.28 -73.47 -3.28
CA CYS A 8 71.53 -72.75 -4.30
C CYS A 8 72.29 -72.73 -5.62
N GLN A 9 71.56 -72.91 -6.72
CA GLN A 9 72.06 -72.73 -8.08
C GLN A 9 72.21 -71.23 -8.41
N GLN A 10 72.40 -70.91 -9.70
CA GLN A 10 72.52 -69.52 -10.15
C GLN A 10 71.40 -68.62 -9.60
N PRO A 11 71.73 -67.37 -9.26
CA PRO A 11 70.80 -66.46 -8.62
C PRO A 11 69.75 -65.93 -9.62
N PRO A 12 68.57 -65.50 -9.14
CA PRO A 12 67.46 -65.09 -10.01
C PRO A 12 67.84 -63.90 -10.91
N ARG A 13 67.38 -63.92 -12.16
CA ARG A 13 67.57 -62.81 -13.09
C ARG A 13 66.40 -61.84 -12.97
N PHE A 14 66.72 -60.55 -12.81
CA PHE A 14 65.73 -59.48 -12.77
C PHE A 14 65.85 -58.56 -13.98
N ALA A 15 64.72 -58.03 -14.44
CA ALA A 15 64.66 -57.03 -15.49
C ALA A 15 65.17 -55.65 -15.03
N PHE A 16 65.13 -55.37 -13.72
CA PHE A 16 65.47 -54.09 -13.11
C PHE A 16 66.82 -54.08 -12.36
N ALA A 17 67.44 -55.24 -12.15
CA ALA A 17 68.69 -55.38 -11.40
C ALA A 17 69.58 -56.50 -11.95
N GLU A 18 70.89 -56.35 -11.73
CA GLU A 18 71.92 -57.31 -12.12
C GLU A 18 72.62 -57.88 -10.89
N PRO A 19 72.87 -59.21 -10.87
CA PRO A 19 73.66 -59.84 -9.81
C PRO A 19 75.14 -59.45 -9.93
N PRO A 20 75.94 -59.63 -8.86
CA PRO A 20 77.38 -59.44 -8.94
C PRO A 20 78.01 -60.44 -9.92
N VAL A 21 78.90 -59.96 -10.80
CA VAL A 21 79.65 -60.78 -11.76
C VAL A 21 81.13 -60.87 -11.36
N PRO A 22 81.81 -62.03 -11.57
CA PRO A 22 81.33 -63.26 -12.22
C PRO A 22 80.43 -64.14 -11.32
N LEU A 23 79.51 -64.90 -11.94
CA LEU A 23 78.63 -65.85 -11.25
C LEU A 23 79.35 -67.17 -10.96
N LYS A 24 79.05 -67.79 -9.82
CA LYS A 24 79.52 -69.13 -9.44
C LYS A 24 78.50 -70.19 -9.86
N GLU A 25 78.96 -71.44 -10.00
CA GLU A 25 78.09 -72.58 -10.33
C GLU A 25 77.15 -72.96 -9.17
N SER A 26 77.63 -72.90 -7.91
CA SER A 26 76.82 -73.10 -6.71
C SER A 26 77.11 -72.08 -5.60
N TYR A 27 76.13 -71.87 -4.73
CA TYR A 27 76.21 -70.96 -3.59
C TYR A 27 75.73 -71.67 -2.31
N ALA A 28 76.59 -71.69 -1.28
CA ALA A 28 76.25 -72.28 0.01
C ALA A 28 75.06 -71.58 0.69
N VAL A 29 74.26 -72.35 1.42
CA VAL A 29 73.15 -71.83 2.24
C VAL A 29 73.64 -70.73 3.19
N GLY A 30 72.91 -69.62 3.24
CA GLY A 30 73.27 -68.41 3.98
C GLY A 30 74.03 -67.35 3.16
N THR A 31 74.53 -67.70 1.96
CA THR A 31 75.20 -66.73 1.09
C THR A 31 74.22 -65.63 0.65
N SER A 32 74.63 -64.37 0.84
CA SER A 32 73.83 -63.20 0.45
C SER A 32 74.52 -62.43 -0.67
N LEU A 33 73.82 -62.23 -1.79
CA LEU A 33 74.31 -61.50 -2.95
C LEU A 33 73.68 -60.11 -3.01
N ARG A 34 74.52 -59.08 -3.14
CA ARG A 34 74.08 -57.69 -3.34
C ARG A 34 73.88 -57.42 -4.83
N TYR A 35 72.64 -57.20 -5.23
CA TYR A 35 72.28 -56.79 -6.58
C TYR A 35 72.54 -55.31 -6.80
N ARG A 36 72.79 -54.93 -8.06
CA ARG A 36 72.90 -53.54 -8.51
C ARG A 36 71.72 -53.22 -9.41
N CYS A 37 71.04 -52.09 -9.20
CA CYS A 37 69.98 -51.66 -10.11
C CYS A 37 70.56 -51.39 -11.51
N ARG A 38 69.84 -51.82 -12.55
CA ARG A 38 70.19 -51.54 -13.95
C ARG A 38 70.06 -50.04 -14.25
N PRO A 39 70.73 -49.54 -15.31
CA PRO A 39 70.49 -48.18 -15.81
C PRO A 39 68.99 -47.92 -15.99
N GLY A 40 68.53 -46.74 -15.57
CA GLY A 40 67.10 -46.39 -15.55
C GLY A 40 66.32 -46.85 -14.32
N TYR A 41 66.94 -47.58 -13.38
CA TYR A 41 66.36 -47.95 -12.09
C TYR A 41 67.16 -47.37 -10.92
N SER A 42 66.50 -47.15 -9.78
CA SER A 42 67.08 -46.66 -8.53
C SER A 42 66.62 -47.50 -7.34
N MET A 43 67.43 -47.54 -6.28
CA MET A 43 67.10 -48.26 -5.05
C MET A 43 65.80 -47.74 -4.43
N ALA A 44 64.85 -48.63 -4.16
CA ALA A 44 63.60 -48.30 -3.51
C ALA A 44 63.82 -48.03 -2.01
N SER A 45 63.19 -46.97 -1.49
CA SER A 45 63.33 -46.56 -0.09
C SER A 45 62.92 -47.68 0.87
N GLY A 46 63.78 -47.98 1.86
CA GLY A 46 63.52 -49.00 2.88
C GLY A 46 63.59 -50.45 2.38
N LYS A 47 64.00 -50.69 1.13
CA LYS A 47 64.20 -52.04 0.57
C LYS A 47 65.69 -52.42 0.54
N SER A 48 65.96 -53.71 0.66
CA SER A 48 67.33 -54.25 0.60
C SER A 48 67.58 -54.93 -0.75
N PRO A 49 68.73 -54.66 -1.41
CA PRO A 49 69.11 -55.33 -2.65
C PRO A 49 69.83 -56.67 -2.38
N MET A 50 69.69 -57.23 -1.18
CA MET A 50 70.30 -58.49 -0.79
C MET A 50 69.34 -59.65 -1.08
N VAL A 51 69.82 -60.64 -1.81
CA VAL A 51 69.12 -61.92 -2.03
C VAL A 51 69.94 -63.03 -1.40
N THR A 52 69.32 -63.80 -0.49
CA THR A 52 70.01 -64.79 0.35
C THR A 52 69.57 -66.20 0.00
N CYS A 53 70.52 -67.14 -0.08
CA CYS A 53 70.22 -68.56 -0.27
C CYS A 53 69.67 -69.16 1.03
N LEU A 54 68.41 -69.64 1.02
CA LEU A 54 67.73 -70.20 2.19
C LEU A 54 68.08 -71.68 2.41
N PRO A 55 67.88 -72.23 3.63
CA PRO A 55 68.12 -73.65 3.92
C PRO A 55 67.31 -74.64 3.08
N SER A 56 66.25 -74.16 2.42
CA SER A 56 65.45 -74.91 1.44
C SER A 56 66.08 -74.96 0.04
N SER A 57 67.31 -74.46 -0.14
CA SER A 57 68.02 -74.39 -1.43
C SER A 57 67.32 -73.50 -2.47
N VAL A 58 66.53 -72.53 -2.00
CA VAL A 58 65.82 -71.53 -2.81
C VAL A 58 66.29 -70.14 -2.40
N TRP A 59 66.42 -69.24 -3.37
CA TRP A 59 66.75 -67.84 -3.11
C TRP A 59 65.60 -67.11 -2.42
N SER A 60 65.92 -66.22 -1.47
CA SER A 60 64.94 -65.45 -0.72
C SER A 60 64.04 -64.62 -1.65
N VAL A 61 62.74 -64.88 -1.60
CA VAL A 61 61.68 -64.12 -2.30
C VAL A 61 61.40 -62.82 -1.54
N GLY A 62 62.42 -61.99 -1.31
CA GLY A 62 62.20 -60.62 -0.83
C GLY A 62 61.38 -59.86 -1.86
N SER A 63 60.60 -58.84 -1.44
CA SER A 63 59.80 -58.04 -2.37
C SER A 63 60.67 -57.61 -3.55
N HIS A 64 60.39 -58.16 -4.74
CA HIS A 64 61.24 -58.02 -5.91
C HIS A 64 61.38 -56.55 -6.36
N ASP A 65 60.66 -55.62 -5.75
CA ASP A 65 60.64 -54.20 -6.09
C ASP A 65 61.72 -53.39 -5.34
N PHE A 66 62.90 -53.97 -5.05
CA PHE A 66 64.00 -53.26 -4.39
C PHE A 66 64.71 -52.26 -5.31
N CYS A 67 64.51 -52.36 -6.63
CA CYS A 67 64.84 -51.33 -7.60
C CYS A 67 63.55 -50.89 -8.31
N ILE A 68 63.24 -49.60 -8.21
CA ILE A 68 62.12 -48.97 -8.92
C ILE A 68 62.64 -48.20 -10.11
N GLY A 69 61.82 -48.06 -11.17
CA GLY A 69 62.17 -47.20 -12.30
C GLY A 69 62.48 -45.79 -11.81
N LYS A 70 63.50 -45.14 -12.38
CA LYS A 70 63.73 -43.72 -12.15
C LYS A 70 62.52 -42.93 -12.65
N SER A 71 62.22 -41.81 -12.00
CA SER A 71 61.14 -40.92 -12.41
C SER A 71 61.61 -39.94 -13.47
N CYS A 72 60.83 -39.77 -14.54
CA CYS A 72 61.06 -38.72 -15.54
C CYS A 72 60.70 -37.31 -15.03
N GLY A 73 60.09 -37.22 -13.84
CA GLY A 73 59.55 -35.98 -13.30
C GLY A 73 58.30 -35.49 -14.03
N PRO A 74 57.54 -34.55 -13.45
CA PRO A 74 56.42 -33.93 -14.13
C PRO A 74 56.93 -33.17 -15.37
N PRO A 75 56.37 -33.41 -16.56
CA PRO A 75 56.77 -32.68 -17.76
C PRO A 75 56.41 -31.19 -17.65
N ASP A 76 57.29 -30.34 -18.15
CA ASP A 76 57.03 -28.90 -18.28
C ASP A 76 56.36 -28.62 -19.64
N ILE A 77 55.05 -28.36 -19.60
CA ILE A 77 54.24 -28.05 -20.79
C ILE A 77 53.55 -26.70 -20.61
N VAL A 78 54.04 -25.69 -21.32
CA VAL A 78 53.46 -24.34 -21.29
C VAL A 78 52.07 -24.36 -21.94
N ASN A 79 51.07 -23.77 -21.27
CA ASN A 79 49.67 -23.72 -21.71
C ASN A 79 49.03 -25.10 -21.98
N GLY A 80 49.54 -26.15 -21.33
CA GLY A 80 48.97 -27.47 -21.35
C GLY A 80 49.00 -28.14 -20.00
N ARG A 81 48.51 -29.38 -19.97
CA ARG A 81 48.49 -30.27 -18.82
C ARG A 81 48.70 -31.71 -19.29
N PHE A 82 49.06 -32.59 -18.38
CA PHE A 82 49.15 -34.03 -18.63
C PHE A 82 48.25 -34.77 -17.65
N ASP A 83 47.96 -36.04 -17.96
CA ASP A 83 47.19 -36.91 -17.08
C ASP A 83 47.96 -37.25 -15.79
N SER A 84 47.58 -36.60 -14.68
CA SER A 84 48.25 -36.72 -13.38
C SER A 84 48.02 -38.05 -12.66
N GLU A 85 47.10 -38.89 -13.14
CA GLU A 85 46.79 -40.19 -12.51
C GLU A 85 47.82 -41.27 -12.86
N THR A 86 48.63 -41.04 -13.89
CA THR A 86 49.68 -41.96 -14.32
C THR A 86 50.95 -41.84 -13.49
N ASN A 87 51.60 -42.98 -13.18
CA ASN A 87 52.91 -42.97 -12.53
C ASN A 87 53.97 -42.44 -13.51
N LEU A 88 54.98 -41.72 -13.02
CA LEU A 88 55.99 -41.06 -13.86
C LEU A 88 57.30 -41.88 -13.99
N LEU A 89 57.22 -43.20 -13.80
CA LEU A 89 58.37 -44.09 -13.76
C LEU A 89 58.77 -44.55 -15.17
N LEU A 90 59.99 -45.07 -15.32
CA LEU A 90 60.48 -45.67 -16.56
C LEU A 90 59.46 -46.66 -17.17
N GLY A 91 59.12 -46.44 -18.45
CA GLY A 91 58.13 -47.21 -19.20
C GLY A 91 56.70 -46.67 -19.14
N ALA A 92 56.41 -45.68 -18.28
CA ALA A 92 55.10 -45.03 -18.22
C ALA A 92 54.79 -44.25 -19.50
N THR A 93 53.51 -44.21 -19.88
CA THR A 93 53.00 -43.39 -20.98
C THR A 93 52.01 -42.37 -20.43
N ILE A 94 52.24 -41.09 -20.73
CA ILE A 94 51.36 -39.99 -20.34
C ILE A 94 50.73 -39.36 -21.58
N THR A 95 49.56 -38.77 -21.42
CA THR A 95 48.86 -38.02 -22.48
C THR A 95 48.77 -36.55 -22.12
N TYR A 96 49.06 -35.69 -23.07
CA TYR A 96 48.97 -34.24 -22.95
C TYR A 96 47.62 -33.73 -23.46
N SER A 97 47.14 -32.66 -22.82
CA SER A 97 46.02 -31.87 -23.29
C SER A 97 46.35 -30.39 -23.17
N CYS A 98 45.99 -29.59 -24.17
CA CYS A 98 46.21 -28.15 -24.12
C CYS A 98 45.08 -27.45 -23.37
N ASN A 99 45.39 -26.29 -22.78
CA ASN A 99 44.40 -25.42 -22.18
C ASN A 99 43.49 -24.82 -23.26
N VAL A 100 42.30 -24.34 -22.85
CA VAL A 100 41.36 -23.68 -23.77
C VAL A 100 42.05 -22.51 -24.48
N GLY A 101 41.84 -22.41 -25.79
CA GLY A 101 42.49 -21.40 -26.63
C GLY A 101 43.86 -21.81 -27.20
N TYR A 102 44.30 -23.04 -26.93
CA TYR A 102 45.55 -23.60 -27.43
C TYR A 102 45.32 -24.94 -28.14
N ARG A 103 46.04 -25.16 -29.24
CA ARG A 103 46.01 -26.42 -30.02
C ARG A 103 47.31 -27.20 -29.82
N LEU A 104 47.19 -28.53 -29.78
CA LEU A 104 48.32 -29.43 -29.61
C LEU A 104 49.06 -29.62 -30.94
N LEU A 105 50.34 -29.26 -30.97
CA LEU A 105 51.24 -29.52 -32.09
C LEU A 105 52.28 -30.57 -31.69
N GLY A 106 52.24 -31.73 -32.35
CA GLY A 106 53.12 -32.87 -32.08
C GLY A 106 52.35 -34.12 -31.67
N LYS A 107 53.05 -35.07 -31.05
CA LYS A 107 52.43 -36.31 -30.55
C LYS A 107 51.69 -36.02 -29.24
N PRO A 108 50.44 -36.51 -29.07
CA PRO A 108 49.66 -36.25 -27.86
C PRO A 108 50.12 -37.09 -26.66
N SER A 109 50.97 -38.10 -26.86
CA SER A 109 51.46 -38.98 -25.82
C SER A 109 52.98 -39.03 -25.79
N ALA A 110 53.55 -39.16 -24.59
CA ALA A 110 54.98 -39.38 -24.38
C ALA A 110 55.25 -40.58 -23.48
N GLN A 111 56.36 -41.26 -23.73
CA GLN A 111 56.84 -42.37 -22.95
C GLN A 111 58.11 -41.99 -22.18
N CYS A 112 58.18 -42.41 -20.92
CA CYS A 112 59.39 -42.25 -20.11
C CYS A 112 60.40 -43.32 -20.55
N ILE A 113 61.43 -42.91 -21.28
CA ILE A 113 62.44 -43.80 -21.88
C ILE A 113 63.81 -43.63 -21.23
N LEU A 114 64.63 -44.67 -21.33
CA LEU A 114 66.04 -44.63 -20.91
C LEU A 114 66.90 -44.08 -22.05
N ARG A 115 67.62 -42.99 -21.80
CA ARG A 115 68.65 -42.46 -22.71
C ARG A 115 69.97 -42.35 -21.95
N GLY A 116 70.94 -43.22 -22.27
CA GLY A 116 72.18 -43.33 -21.51
C GLY A 116 71.94 -43.96 -20.14
N ASN A 117 72.16 -43.21 -19.06
CA ASN A 117 71.95 -43.67 -17.67
C ASN A 117 70.79 -42.95 -16.95
N GLU A 118 70.10 -42.05 -17.65
CA GLU A 118 69.03 -41.20 -17.14
C GLU A 118 67.74 -41.41 -17.94
N VAL A 119 66.61 -41.04 -17.33
CA VAL A 119 65.28 -41.24 -17.91
C VAL A 119 64.68 -39.89 -18.30
N PHE A 120 64.05 -39.84 -19.47
CA PHE A 120 63.44 -38.63 -20.00
C PHE A 120 62.18 -38.96 -20.79
N TRP A 121 61.28 -37.98 -20.92
CA TRP A 121 60.17 -38.06 -21.87
C TRP A 121 60.70 -38.06 -23.31
N ASP A 122 60.24 -38.99 -24.13
CA ASP A 122 60.69 -39.15 -25.52
C ASP A 122 60.29 -37.96 -26.43
N THR A 123 59.17 -37.31 -26.12
CA THR A 123 58.65 -36.13 -26.82
C THR A 123 57.90 -35.23 -25.85
N ILE A 124 57.90 -33.91 -26.10
CA ILE A 124 57.03 -32.95 -25.39
C ILE A 124 56.35 -32.11 -26.48
N PRO A 125 55.01 -32.14 -26.61
CA PRO A 125 54.30 -31.37 -27.62
C PRO A 125 54.26 -29.88 -27.26
N VAL A 126 53.96 -29.05 -28.26
CA VAL A 126 53.80 -27.60 -28.10
C VAL A 126 52.32 -27.25 -28.13
N CYS A 127 51.82 -26.58 -27.09
CA CYS A 127 50.49 -25.98 -27.10
C CYS A 127 50.56 -24.57 -27.70
N ALA A 128 50.28 -24.46 -28.99
CA ALA A 128 50.29 -23.19 -29.71
C ALA A 128 48.96 -22.44 -29.55
N SER A 129 48.98 -21.12 -29.37
CA SER A 129 47.76 -20.32 -29.28
C SER A 129 46.97 -20.40 -30.59
N ILE A 130 45.65 -20.50 -30.47
CA ILE A 130 44.75 -20.48 -31.61
C ILE A 130 44.63 -19.05 -32.12
N GLN A 131 44.68 -18.88 -33.44
CA GLN A 131 44.59 -17.59 -34.10
C GLN A 131 43.23 -17.43 -34.79
N CYS A 132 42.65 -16.25 -34.67
CA CYS A 132 41.50 -15.83 -35.46
C CYS A 132 41.98 -15.23 -36.79
N LEU A 133 41.14 -15.36 -37.82
CA LEU A 133 41.33 -14.60 -39.05
C LEU A 133 41.25 -13.09 -38.76
N PRO A 134 41.92 -12.25 -39.59
CA PRO A 134 41.80 -10.80 -39.48
C PRO A 134 40.33 -10.36 -39.38
N PRO A 135 40.02 -9.39 -38.50
CA PRO A 135 38.65 -8.94 -38.28
C PRO A 135 38.07 -8.36 -39.59
N PRO A 136 36.78 -8.64 -39.90
CA PRO A 136 36.17 -8.12 -41.12
C PRO A 136 36.17 -6.59 -41.17
N VAL A 137 36.46 -6.04 -42.34
CA VAL A 137 36.39 -4.59 -42.56
C VAL A 137 34.93 -4.16 -42.70
N ILE A 138 34.56 -3.04 -42.06
CA ILE A 138 33.22 -2.46 -42.14
C ILE A 138 33.23 -1.17 -42.95
N ASN A 139 32.13 -0.88 -43.66
CA ASN A 139 31.99 0.37 -44.41
C ASN A 139 31.80 1.56 -43.45
N ASN A 140 32.38 2.71 -43.77
CA ASN A 140 32.31 3.95 -42.98
C ASN A 140 32.75 3.76 -41.51
N GLY A 141 33.73 2.89 -41.28
CA GLY A 141 34.28 2.61 -39.97
C GLY A 141 35.68 2.03 -40.05
N GLN A 142 36.32 1.95 -38.88
CA GLN A 142 37.71 1.57 -38.70
C GLN A 142 37.82 0.60 -37.53
N VAL A 143 38.69 -0.39 -37.64
CA VAL A 143 38.98 -1.35 -36.58
C VAL A 143 40.32 -1.03 -35.92
N SER A 144 40.39 -1.11 -34.60
CA SER A 144 41.65 -0.91 -33.87
C SER A 144 42.66 -1.99 -34.23
N ASN A 145 43.87 -1.58 -34.65
CA ASN A 145 45.02 -2.47 -34.90
C ASN A 145 44.73 -3.66 -35.84
N GLY A 146 44.06 -3.43 -36.98
CA GLY A 146 43.65 -4.46 -37.95
C GLY A 146 44.77 -5.29 -38.62
N ASP A 147 46.04 -5.00 -38.34
CA ASP A 147 47.22 -5.55 -39.04
C ASP A 147 48.14 -6.34 -38.10
N ARG A 148 47.57 -7.10 -37.17
CA ARG A 148 48.30 -7.94 -36.20
C ARG A 148 47.78 -9.37 -36.22
N ASP A 149 48.61 -10.30 -35.75
CA ASP A 149 48.15 -11.66 -35.47
C ASP A 149 47.19 -11.62 -34.27
N PHE A 150 45.95 -12.07 -34.46
CA PHE A 150 44.92 -12.10 -33.42
C PHE A 150 44.86 -13.48 -32.78
N THR A 151 45.38 -13.61 -31.56
CA THR A 151 45.32 -14.86 -30.80
C THR A 151 44.09 -14.91 -29.89
N PHE A 152 43.74 -16.11 -29.43
CA PHE A 152 42.70 -16.34 -28.44
C PHE A 152 42.73 -15.33 -27.29
N GLY A 153 41.56 -14.77 -26.96
CA GLY A 153 41.37 -13.76 -25.91
C GLY A 153 41.66 -12.32 -26.34
N MET A 154 42.31 -12.07 -27.49
CA MET A 154 42.49 -10.71 -27.99
C MET A 154 41.16 -10.11 -28.45
N ALA A 155 40.96 -8.81 -28.18
CA ALA A 155 39.77 -8.07 -28.58
C ALA A 155 40.10 -6.94 -29.55
N VAL A 156 39.18 -6.66 -30.46
CA VAL A 156 39.25 -5.52 -31.38
C VAL A 156 38.02 -4.66 -31.20
N THR A 157 38.22 -3.35 -31.29
CA THR A 157 37.15 -2.36 -31.15
C THR A 157 36.97 -1.61 -32.46
N TYR A 158 35.75 -1.61 -32.97
CA TYR A 158 35.34 -0.84 -34.12
C TYR A 158 34.93 0.57 -33.72
N ARG A 159 35.16 1.52 -34.62
CA ARG A 159 34.72 2.90 -34.51
C ARG A 159 34.17 3.33 -35.86
N CYS A 160 33.01 3.98 -35.86
CA CYS A 160 32.45 4.55 -37.08
C CYS A 160 33.09 5.90 -37.41
N ASP A 161 33.14 6.21 -38.71
CA ASP A 161 33.59 7.50 -39.19
C ASP A 161 32.61 8.61 -38.74
N LYS A 162 33.09 9.86 -38.76
CA LYS A 162 32.31 11.01 -38.30
C LYS A 162 30.98 11.11 -39.06
N GLY A 163 29.88 11.15 -38.31
CA GLY A 163 28.52 11.26 -38.85
C GLY A 163 27.76 9.92 -38.99
N PHE A 164 28.41 8.80 -38.66
CA PHE A 164 27.79 7.48 -38.60
C PHE A 164 27.67 7.02 -37.15
N ALA A 165 26.56 6.38 -36.82
CA ALA A 165 26.32 5.70 -35.56
C ALA A 165 26.71 4.23 -35.67
N LEU A 166 27.32 3.69 -34.60
CA LEU A 166 27.68 2.29 -34.48
C LEU A 166 26.48 1.48 -33.97
N ILE A 167 25.99 0.56 -34.79
CA ILE A 167 24.86 -0.32 -34.49
C ILE A 167 25.38 -1.72 -34.19
N GLY A 168 25.14 -2.21 -32.98
CA GLY A 168 25.64 -3.50 -32.48
C GLY A 168 26.80 -3.36 -31.50
N ASP A 169 27.51 -4.46 -31.27
CA ASP A 169 28.61 -4.48 -30.30
C ASP A 169 29.89 -3.89 -30.90
N ALA A 170 30.42 -2.84 -30.27
CA ALA A 170 31.62 -2.18 -30.74
C ALA A 170 32.88 -3.03 -30.60
N THR A 171 32.88 -4.03 -29.70
CA THR A 171 34.06 -4.85 -29.40
C THR A 171 33.72 -6.32 -29.54
N ILE A 172 34.54 -7.03 -30.31
CA ILE A 172 34.50 -8.49 -30.44
C ILE A 172 35.84 -9.07 -30.00
N TYR A 173 35.85 -10.31 -29.50
CA TYR A 173 37.06 -10.99 -29.05
C TYR A 173 37.24 -12.34 -29.74
N CYS A 174 38.50 -12.73 -29.91
CA CYS A 174 38.86 -14.01 -30.49
C CYS A 174 38.56 -15.13 -29.49
N THR A 175 37.65 -16.02 -29.86
CA THR A 175 37.22 -17.17 -29.08
C THR A 175 37.39 -18.46 -29.90
N VAL A 176 37.06 -19.59 -29.31
CA VAL A 176 37.01 -20.90 -29.98
C VAL A 176 35.61 -21.48 -29.82
N MET A 177 35.12 -22.13 -30.88
CA MET A 177 33.90 -22.94 -30.83
C MET A 177 34.26 -24.38 -30.37
N ASP A 178 33.25 -25.17 -29.98
CA ASP A 178 33.31 -26.43 -29.23
C ASP A 178 34.35 -27.50 -29.65
N ASN A 179 34.99 -27.38 -30.81
CA ASN A 179 36.00 -28.33 -31.30
C ASN A 179 37.47 -27.89 -31.06
N ASN A 180 37.74 -26.68 -30.54
CA ASN A 180 39.09 -26.16 -30.27
C ASN A 180 40.10 -26.24 -31.44
N VAL A 181 39.63 -26.25 -32.70
CA VAL A 181 40.53 -26.37 -33.86
C VAL A 181 40.80 -25.02 -34.53
N GLU A 182 39.82 -24.13 -34.58
CA GLU A 182 39.89 -22.85 -35.28
C GLU A 182 39.38 -21.68 -34.43
N GLY A 183 40.02 -20.52 -34.57
CA GLY A 183 39.62 -19.29 -33.88
C GLY A 183 38.45 -18.63 -34.60
N THR A 184 37.43 -18.23 -33.84
CA THR A 184 36.24 -17.52 -34.33
C THR A 184 36.01 -16.26 -33.49
N TRP A 185 35.48 -15.19 -34.10
CA TRP A 185 35.11 -13.98 -33.36
C TRP A 185 33.84 -14.21 -32.52
N SER A 186 33.78 -13.57 -31.34
CA SER A 186 32.70 -13.75 -30.36
C SER A 186 31.30 -13.35 -30.83
N GLY A 187 31.18 -12.60 -31.91
CA GLY A 187 29.90 -12.10 -32.42
C GLY A 187 30.01 -11.47 -33.80
N PRO A 188 28.88 -11.02 -34.37
CA PRO A 188 28.85 -10.29 -35.63
C PRO A 188 29.55 -8.94 -35.51
N VAL A 189 30.06 -8.44 -36.64
CA VAL A 189 30.65 -7.09 -36.71
C VAL A 189 29.55 -6.02 -36.65
N PRO A 190 29.82 -4.84 -36.06
CA PRO A 190 28.84 -3.77 -36.00
C PRO A 190 28.64 -3.09 -37.36
N GLU A 191 27.49 -2.43 -37.52
CA GLU A 191 27.15 -1.68 -38.72
C GLU A 191 27.25 -0.17 -38.46
N CYS A 192 27.93 0.56 -39.34
CA CYS A 192 27.98 2.02 -39.30
C CYS A 192 26.87 2.62 -40.18
N LYS A 193 25.84 3.20 -39.56
CA LYS A 193 24.68 3.77 -40.26
C LYS A 193 24.46 5.23 -39.90
N VAL A 194 23.94 6.00 -40.85
CA VAL A 194 23.43 7.34 -40.56
C VAL A 194 22.06 7.18 -39.89
N VAL A 195 22.00 7.48 -38.60
CA VAL A 195 20.74 7.47 -37.83
C VAL A 195 20.35 8.91 -37.53
N ARG A 196 19.16 9.31 -37.96
CA ARG A 196 18.62 10.66 -37.74
C ARG A 196 17.12 10.57 -37.46
N CYS A 197 16.75 10.65 -36.19
CA CYS A 197 15.35 10.72 -35.81
C CYS A 197 14.80 12.12 -36.00
N GLU A 198 13.55 12.21 -36.48
CA GLU A 198 12.82 13.48 -36.57
C GLU A 198 12.72 14.14 -35.20
N ASN A 199 12.67 15.48 -35.16
CA ASN A 199 12.47 16.22 -33.93
C ASN A 199 11.12 15.82 -33.29
N PRO A 200 11.11 15.16 -32.11
CA PRO A 200 9.86 14.64 -31.58
C PRO A 200 9.03 15.76 -30.95
N GLU A 201 7.77 15.86 -31.37
CA GLU A 201 6.81 16.86 -30.89
C GLU A 201 5.57 16.18 -30.32
N VAL A 202 5.19 16.58 -29.10
CA VAL A 202 4.00 16.05 -28.40
C VAL A 202 3.05 17.22 -28.15
N LYS A 203 1.89 17.20 -28.80
CA LYS A 203 0.86 18.23 -28.58
C LYS A 203 0.41 18.22 -27.12
N ASN A 204 0.28 19.40 -26.52
CA ASN A 204 -0.01 19.58 -25.09
C ASN A 204 1.01 18.94 -24.15
N GLY A 205 2.21 18.63 -24.64
CA GLY A 205 3.36 18.21 -23.84
C GLY A 205 4.56 19.14 -24.05
N ARG A 206 5.56 19.00 -23.19
CA ARG A 206 6.84 19.71 -23.26
C ARG A 206 8.00 18.76 -23.01
N LYS A 207 9.14 19.05 -23.64
CA LYS A 207 10.39 18.32 -23.43
C LYS A 207 11.02 18.74 -22.10
N LEU A 208 11.41 17.78 -21.28
CA LEU A 208 12.21 17.98 -20.07
C LEU A 208 13.72 17.81 -20.35
N SER A 209 14.07 17.03 -21.36
CA SER A 209 15.45 16.79 -21.79
C SER A 209 15.50 16.53 -23.29
N GLY A 210 16.71 16.38 -23.86
CA GLY A 210 16.86 16.14 -25.30
C GLY A 210 16.42 17.35 -26.14
N PHE A 211 16.83 18.54 -25.71
CA PHE A 211 16.60 19.78 -26.44
C PHE A 211 17.46 19.81 -27.71
N GLY A 212 16.95 20.43 -28.77
CA GLY A 212 17.60 20.47 -30.08
C GLY A 212 16.73 19.83 -31.17
N THR A 213 17.21 19.90 -32.41
CA THR A 213 16.50 19.41 -33.60
C THR A 213 17.18 18.21 -34.25
N GLY A 214 18.44 17.92 -33.90
CA GLY A 214 19.19 16.77 -34.39
C GLY A 214 19.28 15.69 -33.31
N HIS A 215 18.75 14.50 -33.63
CA HIS A 215 18.81 13.34 -32.76
C HIS A 215 19.44 12.16 -33.50
N THR A 216 20.45 11.57 -32.88
CA THR A 216 21.23 10.43 -33.36
C THR A 216 20.94 9.18 -32.54
N TYR A 217 21.52 8.05 -32.95
CA TYR A 217 21.28 6.76 -32.31
C TYR A 217 21.49 6.80 -30.78
N LYS A 218 20.54 6.22 -30.05
CA LYS A 218 20.47 6.19 -28.58
C LYS A 218 20.31 7.54 -27.88
N ASP A 219 20.10 8.63 -28.61
CA ASP A 219 19.63 9.87 -28.00
C ASP A 219 18.25 9.66 -27.38
N THR A 220 18.02 10.25 -26.22
CA THR A 220 16.77 10.13 -25.47
C THR A 220 16.13 11.50 -25.28
N VAL A 221 14.79 11.51 -25.34
CA VAL A 221 13.97 12.70 -25.09
C VAL A 221 12.92 12.35 -24.05
N ILE A 222 12.81 13.18 -23.03
CA ILE A 222 11.84 13.01 -21.94
C ILE A 222 10.72 14.04 -22.09
N PHE A 223 9.48 13.61 -21.94
CA PHE A 223 8.28 14.44 -22.06
C PHE A 223 7.49 14.51 -20.76
N GLU A 224 6.83 15.66 -20.57
CA GLU A 224 5.81 15.88 -19.55
C GLU A 224 4.60 16.58 -20.16
N CYS A 225 3.39 16.20 -19.74
CA CYS A 225 2.18 16.87 -20.21
C CYS A 225 1.97 18.24 -19.53
N ASN A 226 1.37 19.16 -20.27
CA ASN A 226 0.93 20.43 -19.73
C ASN A 226 -0.19 20.21 -18.69
N PRO A 227 -0.39 21.16 -17.75
CA PRO A 227 -1.47 21.08 -16.77
C PRO A 227 -2.83 20.76 -17.43
N GLY A 228 -3.62 19.89 -16.78
CA GLY A 228 -4.92 19.43 -17.28
C GLY A 228 -4.87 18.29 -18.30
N HIS A 229 -3.68 17.77 -18.63
CA HIS A 229 -3.51 16.61 -19.52
C HIS A 229 -2.77 15.47 -18.82
N LEU A 230 -3.11 14.24 -19.17
CA LEU A 230 -2.50 13.01 -18.68
C LEU A 230 -1.63 12.39 -19.77
N LEU A 231 -0.42 11.98 -19.39
CA LEU A 231 0.49 11.30 -20.28
C LEU A 231 0.01 9.86 -20.53
N ASN A 232 -0.15 9.51 -21.81
CA ASN A 232 -0.49 8.18 -22.27
C ASN A 232 0.64 7.64 -23.15
N GLY A 233 1.28 6.55 -22.70
CA GLY A 233 2.51 6.00 -23.29
C GLY A 233 3.75 6.23 -22.42
N SER A 234 4.93 6.08 -23.01
CA SER A 234 6.21 6.27 -22.31
C SER A 234 6.59 7.75 -22.24
N SER A 235 6.99 8.23 -21.06
CA SER A 235 7.56 9.58 -20.90
C SER A 235 8.94 9.71 -21.52
N VAL A 236 9.60 8.59 -21.82
CA VAL A 236 10.96 8.54 -22.39
C VAL A 236 10.91 7.83 -23.72
N VAL A 237 11.46 8.46 -24.76
CA VAL A 237 11.63 7.86 -26.09
C VAL A 237 13.10 7.89 -26.48
N THR A 238 13.53 6.86 -27.18
CA THR A 238 14.93 6.66 -27.62
C THR A 238 14.98 6.57 -29.14
N CYS A 239 15.95 7.24 -29.75
CA CYS A 239 16.19 7.14 -31.19
C CYS A 239 16.89 5.81 -31.51
N GLU A 240 16.22 4.93 -32.26
CA GLU A 240 16.73 3.60 -32.58
C GLU A 240 17.39 3.52 -33.96
N ALA A 241 17.98 2.37 -34.26
CA ALA A 241 18.78 2.15 -35.46
C ALA A 241 18.02 2.33 -36.79
N ASP A 242 16.68 2.24 -36.75
CA ASP A 242 15.77 2.47 -37.88
C ASP A 242 15.40 3.96 -38.08
N SER A 243 16.06 4.87 -37.34
CA SER A 243 15.75 6.31 -37.32
C SER A 243 14.34 6.62 -36.83
N THR A 244 13.74 5.75 -36.02
CA THR A 244 12.45 5.98 -35.38
C THR A 244 12.58 6.09 -33.85
N TRP A 245 11.60 6.75 -33.24
CA TRP A 245 11.48 6.83 -31.79
C TRP A 245 10.82 5.57 -31.23
N LYS A 246 11.50 4.93 -30.26
CA LYS A 246 11.01 3.77 -29.53
C LYS A 246 11.08 4.01 -28.01
N PRO A 247 9.98 3.74 -27.26
CA PRO A 247 8.62 3.53 -27.73
C PRO A 247 8.11 4.71 -28.59
N SER A 248 6.98 4.54 -29.27
CA SER A 248 6.35 5.64 -30.03
C SER A 248 6.09 6.85 -29.15
N LEU A 249 6.04 8.03 -29.74
CA LEU A 249 5.79 9.28 -29.02
C LEU A 249 4.52 9.19 -28.16
N PRO A 250 4.56 9.66 -26.90
CA PRO A 250 3.38 9.64 -26.05
C PRO A 250 2.34 10.65 -26.51
N THR A 251 1.11 10.48 -26.02
CA THR A 251 0.02 11.44 -26.20
C THR A 251 -0.32 12.09 -24.87
N CYS A 252 -0.74 13.36 -24.91
CA CYS A 252 -1.20 14.10 -23.74
C CYS A 252 -2.72 14.28 -23.87
N ASP A 253 -3.45 13.38 -23.24
CA ASP A 253 -4.91 13.33 -23.32
C ASP A 253 -5.54 14.27 -22.28
N PRO A 254 -6.55 15.07 -22.61
CA PRO A 254 -7.20 15.93 -21.63
C PRO A 254 -7.81 15.12 -20.48
N ILE A 255 -7.67 15.61 -19.25
CA ILE A 255 -8.23 14.98 -18.07
C ILE A 255 -9.69 15.42 -17.93
N TYR A 256 -10.60 14.45 -17.83
CA TYR A 256 -12.01 14.69 -17.55
C TYR A 256 -12.41 14.08 -16.20
N CYS A 257 -13.14 14.84 -15.40
CA CYS A 257 -13.91 14.30 -14.29
C CYS A 257 -15.25 13.78 -14.81
N GLY A 258 -15.83 12.83 -14.07
CA GLY A 258 -17.20 12.39 -14.28
C GLY A 258 -18.24 13.46 -13.90
N PRO A 259 -19.52 13.07 -13.80
CA PRO A 259 -20.62 14.00 -13.53
C PRO A 259 -20.38 14.87 -12.29
N ALA A 260 -20.92 16.08 -12.31
CA ALA A 260 -20.84 17.02 -11.19
C ALA A 260 -21.38 16.36 -9.90
N PRO A 261 -20.69 16.50 -8.75
CA PRO A 261 -21.16 15.94 -7.49
C PRO A 261 -22.55 16.45 -7.11
N ARG A 262 -23.38 15.57 -6.56
CA ARG A 262 -24.71 15.93 -6.06
C ARG A 262 -24.67 15.97 -4.54
N PHE A 263 -25.09 17.10 -3.97
CA PHE A 263 -25.16 17.30 -2.52
C PHE A 263 -26.62 17.33 -2.07
N PRO A 264 -27.00 16.65 -0.98
CA PRO A 264 -28.39 16.64 -0.50
C PRO A 264 -28.92 18.03 -0.15
N PHE A 265 -28.09 18.87 0.47
CA PHE A 265 -28.46 20.15 1.07
C PHE A 265 -27.95 21.37 0.29
N ALA A 266 -27.46 21.16 -0.92
CA ALA A 266 -27.00 22.23 -1.80
C ALA A 266 -27.48 22.02 -3.24
N GLU A 267 -27.44 23.09 -4.01
CA GLU A 267 -27.77 23.13 -5.42
C GLU A 267 -26.66 23.84 -6.20
N GLY A 268 -26.38 23.36 -7.42
CA GLY A 268 -25.36 23.97 -8.27
C GLY A 268 -25.89 25.24 -8.92
N GLU A 269 -25.06 26.29 -9.00
CA GLU A 269 -25.44 27.54 -9.68
C GLU A 269 -25.45 27.39 -11.21
N THR A 270 -24.71 26.41 -11.74
CA THR A 270 -24.61 26.12 -13.18
C THR A 270 -24.89 24.65 -13.47
N ALA A 271 -25.74 24.39 -14.45
CA ALA A 271 -25.91 23.05 -15.01
C ALA A 271 -24.65 22.68 -15.82
N VAL A 272 -24.02 21.57 -15.46
CA VAL A 272 -22.82 21.06 -16.14
C VAL A 272 -23.10 19.65 -16.64
N GLY A 273 -22.64 19.35 -17.85
CA GLY A 273 -22.85 18.05 -18.50
C GLY A 273 -22.09 16.90 -17.82
N ASP A 274 -22.13 15.73 -18.45
CA ASP A 274 -21.63 14.48 -17.85
C ASP A 274 -20.10 14.39 -17.73
N SER A 275 -19.36 15.31 -18.35
CA SER A 275 -17.89 15.37 -18.26
C SER A 275 -17.40 16.82 -18.19
N SER A 276 -16.36 17.06 -17.39
CA SER A 276 -15.75 18.38 -17.19
C SER A 276 -14.23 18.28 -17.23
N LEU A 277 -13.57 19.24 -17.88
CA LEU A 277 -12.10 19.29 -17.95
C LEU A 277 -11.49 19.55 -16.58
N ALA A 278 -10.32 18.98 -16.30
CA ALA A 278 -9.55 19.28 -15.10
C ALA A 278 -9.26 20.78 -14.97
N GLY A 279 -9.43 21.31 -13.75
CA GLY A 279 -9.42 22.74 -13.45
C GLY A 279 -10.80 23.41 -13.56
N THR A 280 -11.83 22.74 -14.09
CA THR A 280 -13.21 23.26 -14.05
C THR A 280 -13.64 23.45 -12.60
N THR A 281 -14.16 24.63 -12.28
CA THR A 281 -14.68 24.97 -10.95
C THR A 281 -16.19 25.13 -11.02
N LEU A 282 -16.89 24.50 -10.08
CA LEU A 282 -18.33 24.56 -9.92
C LEU A 282 -18.66 25.21 -8.60
N LYS A 283 -19.61 26.14 -8.60
CA LYS A 283 -20.07 26.83 -7.40
C LYS A 283 -21.45 26.32 -7.00
N TYR A 284 -21.57 25.97 -5.73
CA TYR A 284 -22.81 25.50 -5.13
C TYR A 284 -23.34 26.51 -4.10
N ARG A 285 -24.65 26.46 -3.91
CA ARG A 285 -25.40 27.26 -2.94
C ARG A 285 -26.14 26.33 -1.98
N CYS A 286 -26.10 26.63 -0.69
CA CYS A 286 -26.89 25.89 0.29
C CYS A 286 -28.39 26.15 0.08
N LYS A 287 -29.18 25.07 0.16
CA LYS A 287 -30.64 25.15 0.07
C LYS A 287 -31.20 25.95 1.27
N PRO A 288 -32.43 26.50 1.16
CA PRO A 288 -33.08 27.17 2.28
C PRO A 288 -33.12 26.30 3.55
N GLY A 289 -32.83 26.89 4.71
CA GLY A 289 -32.68 26.18 5.99
C GLY A 289 -31.27 25.65 6.29
N TYR A 290 -30.34 25.77 5.34
CA TYR A 290 -28.93 25.40 5.49
C TYR A 290 -28.02 26.63 5.33
N THR A 291 -26.81 26.57 5.87
CA THR A 291 -25.79 27.63 5.77
C THR A 291 -24.42 27.04 5.52
N ALA A 292 -23.49 27.84 5.00
CA ALA A 292 -22.12 27.42 4.74
C ALA A 292 -21.38 27.17 6.06
N ALA A 293 -20.79 25.99 6.20
CA ALA A 293 -19.96 25.64 7.34
C ALA A 293 -18.64 26.44 7.32
N SER A 294 -18.20 26.87 8.50
CA SER A 294 -16.96 27.65 8.64
C SER A 294 -15.74 26.85 8.15
N GLY A 295 -14.89 27.48 7.34
CA GLY A 295 -13.68 26.87 6.79
C GLY A 295 -13.89 25.88 5.64
N LYS A 296 -15.14 25.64 5.21
CA LYS A 296 -15.45 24.75 4.08
C LYS A 296 -15.80 25.54 2.82
N SER A 297 -15.41 25.01 1.67
CA SER A 297 -15.60 25.67 0.37
C SER A 297 -16.89 25.18 -0.30
N SER A 298 -17.70 26.12 -0.79
CA SER A 298 -18.82 25.81 -1.71
C SER A 298 -18.38 25.72 -3.17
N VAL A 299 -17.09 25.91 -3.45
CA VAL A 299 -16.48 25.77 -4.77
C VAL A 299 -15.79 24.41 -4.84
N VAL A 300 -16.18 23.62 -5.84
CA VAL A 300 -15.68 22.28 -6.12
C VAL A 300 -14.89 22.31 -7.42
N THR A 301 -13.68 21.75 -7.42
CA THR A 301 -12.77 21.76 -8.57
C THR A 301 -12.55 20.34 -9.09
N CYS A 302 -12.58 20.16 -10.40
CA CYS A 302 -12.14 18.91 -11.03
C CYS A 302 -10.62 18.82 -10.96
N LEU A 303 -10.10 17.83 -10.21
CA LEU A 303 -8.68 17.66 -9.95
C LEU A 303 -8.01 16.82 -11.04
N SER A 304 -6.68 16.93 -11.15
CA SER A 304 -5.86 16.18 -12.11
C SER A 304 -5.86 14.66 -11.91
N ASN A 305 -6.34 14.18 -10.76
CA ASN A 305 -6.51 12.76 -10.44
C ASN A 305 -7.89 12.20 -10.87
N LYS A 306 -8.65 12.95 -11.69
CA LYS A 306 -10.00 12.61 -12.17
C LYS A 306 -11.09 12.63 -11.08
N THR A 307 -10.83 13.20 -9.90
CA THR A 307 -11.83 13.35 -8.83
C THR A 307 -12.23 14.80 -8.61
N TRP A 308 -13.41 15.01 -8.04
CA TRP A 308 -13.85 16.34 -7.62
C TRP A 308 -13.37 16.63 -6.19
N SER A 309 -12.97 17.88 -5.90
CA SER A 309 -12.61 18.34 -4.55
C SER A 309 -13.84 18.55 -3.65
N ALA A 310 -14.77 17.60 -3.66
CA ALA A 310 -16.07 17.70 -3.02
C ALA A 310 -15.97 17.46 -1.50
N ASP A 311 -16.46 18.41 -0.70
CA ASP A 311 -16.71 18.24 0.73
C ASP A 311 -18.23 18.18 0.94
N PRO A 312 -18.82 17.03 1.30
CA PRO A 312 -20.27 16.89 1.41
C PRO A 312 -20.89 17.71 2.56
N ASP A 313 -20.09 18.10 3.54
CA ASP A 313 -20.53 18.73 4.79
C ASP A 313 -20.33 20.26 4.77
N PHE A 314 -20.13 20.86 3.59
CA PHE A 314 -19.99 22.32 3.46
C PHE A 314 -21.29 23.09 3.70
N CYS A 315 -22.45 22.44 3.59
CA CYS A 315 -23.76 22.99 3.95
C CYS A 315 -24.30 22.28 5.19
N ILE A 316 -24.39 23.01 6.30
CA ILE A 316 -24.90 22.52 7.58
C ILE A 316 -26.26 23.13 7.87
N GLN A 317 -27.06 22.44 8.70
CA GLN A 317 -28.36 22.96 9.12
C GLN A 317 -28.19 24.25 9.91
N GLN A 318 -29.05 25.23 9.64
CA GLN A 318 -29.14 26.41 10.50
C GLN A 318 -29.83 26.05 11.81
N GLN A 319 -29.60 26.86 12.85
CA GLN A 319 -30.16 26.65 14.18
C GLN A 319 -31.15 27.77 14.52
N CYS A 320 -32.37 27.40 14.92
CA CYS A 320 -33.34 28.33 15.48
C CYS A 320 -32.87 28.77 16.88
N THR A 321 -33.20 30.01 17.26
CA THR A 321 -32.91 30.52 18.60
C THR A 321 -33.62 29.64 19.64
N PRO A 322 -32.92 29.06 20.63
CA PRO A 322 -33.56 28.24 21.65
C PRO A 322 -34.71 29.02 22.32
N PRO A 323 -35.96 28.53 22.25
CA PRO A 323 -37.09 29.24 22.81
C PRO A 323 -37.03 29.20 24.34
N THR A 324 -37.58 30.23 24.98
CA THR A 324 -37.63 30.37 26.44
C THR A 324 -39.08 30.54 26.88
N ILE A 325 -39.49 29.82 27.93
CA ILE A 325 -40.84 29.87 28.49
C ILE A 325 -40.73 30.19 29.98
N GLU A 326 -41.50 31.17 30.45
CA GLU A 326 -41.61 31.45 31.88
C GLU A 326 -42.50 30.41 32.57
N ASN A 327 -42.03 29.87 33.69
CA ASN A 327 -42.71 28.79 34.43
C ASN A 327 -42.97 27.52 33.58
N GLY A 328 -42.07 27.22 32.63
CA GLY A 328 -42.12 26.01 31.82
C GLY A 328 -40.77 25.64 31.20
N ASP A 329 -40.72 24.47 30.59
CA ASP A 329 -39.55 23.84 29.99
C ASP A 329 -39.78 23.55 28.50
N VAL A 330 -38.67 23.50 27.76
CA VAL A 330 -38.63 23.10 26.35
C VAL A 330 -38.01 21.71 26.22
N ILE A 331 -38.78 20.77 25.68
CA ILE A 331 -38.34 19.40 25.43
C ILE A 331 -37.86 19.31 23.98
N ALA A 332 -36.54 19.17 23.79
CA ALA A 332 -35.89 19.12 22.49
C ALA A 332 -34.56 18.35 22.53
N ASP A 333 -34.25 17.61 21.46
CA ASP A 333 -32.92 17.00 21.26
C ASP A 333 -31.90 18.02 20.71
N ASN A 334 -32.35 18.88 19.80
CA ASN A 334 -31.59 19.96 19.21
C ASN A 334 -32.54 21.02 18.60
N PHE A 335 -31.98 22.16 18.20
CA PHE A 335 -32.72 23.30 17.65
C PHE A 335 -32.43 23.53 16.16
N LEU A 336 -32.05 22.47 15.42
CA LEU A 336 -31.68 22.58 14.01
C LEU A 336 -32.91 22.68 13.10
N PHE A 337 -32.71 23.22 11.91
CA PHE A 337 -33.73 23.31 10.88
C PHE A 337 -34.46 21.97 10.65
N GLY A 338 -35.79 22.00 10.72
CA GLY A 338 -36.67 20.86 10.54
C GLY A 338 -37.07 20.14 11.84
N THR A 339 -36.45 20.44 12.98
CA THR A 339 -36.84 19.83 14.27
C THR A 339 -38.11 20.43 14.85
N VAL A 340 -38.79 19.64 15.68
CA VAL A 340 -40.00 20.02 16.42
C VAL A 340 -39.67 19.96 17.90
N VAL A 341 -39.92 21.07 18.60
CA VAL A 341 -39.78 21.16 20.06
C VAL A 341 -41.15 21.14 20.71
N ARG A 342 -41.22 20.60 21.93
CA ARG A 342 -42.46 20.52 22.71
C ARG A 342 -42.32 21.34 23.99
N PHE A 343 -43.44 21.83 24.49
CA PHE A 343 -43.48 22.72 25.65
C PHE A 343 -44.25 22.10 26.81
N THR A 344 -43.77 22.32 28.03
CA THR A 344 -44.40 21.84 29.27
C THR A 344 -44.35 22.89 30.36
N CYS A 345 -45.41 23.07 31.15
CA CYS A 345 -45.41 24.02 32.26
C CYS A 345 -45.00 23.36 33.59
N HIS A 346 -44.44 24.16 34.50
CA HIS A 346 -44.18 23.78 35.88
C HIS A 346 -45.49 23.51 36.65
N PRO A 347 -45.43 22.77 37.77
CA PRO A 347 -46.62 22.49 38.58
C PRO A 347 -47.38 23.76 39.01
N GLY A 348 -48.71 23.74 38.89
CA GLY A 348 -49.59 24.88 39.21
C GLY A 348 -49.83 25.87 38.07
N TYR A 349 -49.29 25.58 36.88
CA TYR A 349 -49.49 26.35 35.66
C TYR A 349 -50.06 25.50 34.53
N GLU A 350 -50.92 26.10 33.72
CA GLU A 350 -51.54 25.49 32.56
C GLU A 350 -50.97 26.08 31.27
N LEU A 351 -50.59 25.23 30.31
CA LEU A 351 -50.02 25.65 29.04
C LEU A 351 -51.10 26.24 28.14
N LYS A 352 -50.93 27.50 27.74
CA LYS A 352 -51.76 28.10 26.67
C LYS A 352 -51.10 27.87 25.32
N GLU A 353 -51.91 27.55 24.30
CA GLU A 353 -51.45 27.12 22.97
C GLU A 353 -50.38 28.06 22.37
N PRO A 354 -49.39 27.53 21.62
CA PRO A 354 -49.26 26.17 21.08
C PRO A 354 -48.45 25.19 21.95
N SER A 355 -48.68 23.88 21.79
CA SER A 355 -47.97 22.82 22.55
C SER A 355 -46.63 22.36 21.93
N SER A 356 -46.35 22.80 20.72
CA SER A 356 -45.11 22.51 19.99
C SER A 356 -44.83 23.58 18.95
N ALA A 357 -43.55 23.76 18.61
CA ALA A 357 -43.11 24.60 17.51
C ALA A 357 -42.12 23.86 16.60
N LYS A 358 -42.15 24.14 15.30
CA LYS A 358 -41.21 23.58 14.31
C LYS A 358 -40.27 24.64 13.78
N CYS A 359 -38.98 24.33 13.70
CA CYS A 359 -37.97 25.22 13.11
C CYS A 359 -38.10 25.20 11.58
N VAL A 360 -38.58 26.31 11.00
CA VAL A 360 -38.89 26.47 9.58
C VAL A 360 -38.07 27.59 8.94
N VAL A 361 -38.10 27.70 7.62
CA VAL A 361 -37.43 28.80 6.90
C VAL A 361 -38.19 30.10 7.14
N SER A 362 -37.48 31.15 7.56
CA SER A 362 -38.03 32.49 7.77
C SER A 362 -37.08 33.53 7.18
N GLY A 363 -37.50 34.16 6.08
CA GLY A 363 -36.65 35.07 5.31
C GLY A 363 -35.38 34.39 4.79
N ASN A 364 -34.21 34.93 5.14
CA ASN A 364 -32.89 34.39 4.79
C ASN A 364 -32.34 33.38 5.82
N GLY A 365 -33.08 33.12 6.90
CA GLY A 365 -32.66 32.28 8.00
C GLY A 365 -33.71 31.22 8.38
N VAL A 366 -33.69 30.84 9.65
CA VAL A 366 -34.68 29.93 10.23
C VAL A 366 -35.28 30.55 11.47
N ASP A 367 -36.57 30.30 11.68
CA ASP A 367 -37.31 30.72 12.87
C ASP A 367 -38.39 29.68 13.20
N TRP A 368 -38.94 29.76 14.41
CA TRP A 368 -40.05 28.91 14.82
C TRP A 368 -41.33 29.29 14.06
N ASP A 369 -42.07 28.28 13.60
CA ASP A 369 -43.35 28.46 12.90
C ASP A 369 -44.43 29.13 13.75
N THR A 370 -44.26 29.07 15.05
CA THR A 370 -45.18 29.61 16.06
C THR A 370 -44.40 30.30 17.18
N LYS A 371 -45.03 31.31 17.81
CA LYS A 371 -44.40 32.02 18.95
C LYS A 371 -44.41 31.13 20.20
N PRO A 372 -43.42 31.27 21.11
CA PRO A 372 -43.41 30.52 22.36
C PRO A 372 -44.71 30.72 23.16
N PRO A 373 -45.29 29.65 23.73
CA PRO A 373 -46.47 29.74 24.59
C PRO A 373 -46.14 30.40 25.93
N TYR A 374 -47.19 30.72 26.71
CA TYR A 374 -47.05 31.14 28.09
C TYR A 374 -47.80 30.19 29.03
N CYS A 375 -47.26 30.05 30.24
CA CYS A 375 -47.83 29.24 31.29
C CYS A 375 -48.70 30.13 32.20
N GLU A 376 -50.01 29.89 32.23
CA GLU A 376 -50.95 30.64 33.05
C GLU A 376 -51.13 29.98 34.42
N ARG A 377 -50.98 30.76 35.49
CA ARG A 377 -51.12 30.23 36.85
C ARG A 377 -52.57 29.88 37.13
N GLN A 378 -52.83 28.63 37.53
CA GLN A 378 -54.16 28.24 38.01
C GLN A 378 -54.37 28.75 39.44
N LEU A 379 -55.38 29.59 39.64
CA LEU A 379 -55.79 30.04 40.98
C LEU A 379 -56.64 28.93 41.65
N PRO A 380 -56.50 28.72 42.96
CA PRO A 380 -57.31 27.73 43.67
C PRO A 380 -58.80 28.14 43.69
N ASP A 381 -59.69 27.16 43.55
CA ASP A 381 -61.15 27.36 43.61
C ASP A 381 -61.58 27.93 44.97
N VAL A 382 -62.37 29.00 44.95
CA VAL A 382 -62.90 29.63 46.16
C VAL A 382 -64.19 28.91 46.59
N HIS A 383 -64.17 28.37 47.81
CA HIS A 383 -65.31 27.68 48.41
C HIS A 383 -65.92 28.50 49.55
N CYS A 384 -67.24 28.64 49.57
CA CYS A 384 -67.98 29.14 50.72
C CYS A 384 -68.10 28.07 51.80
N VAL A 385 -68.11 28.52 53.06
CA VAL A 385 -68.49 27.70 54.21
C VAL A 385 -69.98 27.33 54.15
N GLU A 386 -70.42 26.46 55.06
CA GLU A 386 -71.83 26.04 55.16
C GLU A 386 -72.77 27.25 55.28
N PRO A 387 -73.93 27.26 54.58
CA PRO A 387 -74.85 28.40 54.56
C PRO A 387 -75.40 28.75 55.96
N PRO A 388 -75.65 30.05 56.27
CA PRO A 388 -76.12 30.48 57.59
C PRO A 388 -77.47 29.86 57.97
N THR A 389 -77.66 29.43 59.22
CA THR A 389 -78.97 28.98 59.72
C THR A 389 -79.82 30.18 60.16
N ILE A 390 -81.10 30.22 59.79
CA ILE A 390 -82.03 31.29 60.20
C ILE A 390 -83.06 30.74 61.20
N ASP A 391 -83.46 31.54 62.19
CA ASP A 391 -84.46 31.11 63.18
C ASP A 391 -85.81 30.86 62.52
N LYS A 392 -86.49 29.79 62.94
CA LYS A 392 -87.76 29.30 62.38
C LYS A 392 -87.76 29.09 60.85
N GLY A 393 -86.61 29.02 60.19
CA GLY A 393 -86.48 28.66 58.78
C GLY A 393 -85.67 27.38 58.54
N MET A 394 -85.60 26.98 57.28
CA MET A 394 -84.82 25.85 56.76
C MET A 394 -84.28 26.21 55.36
N HIS A 395 -83.16 25.62 54.97
CA HIS A 395 -82.58 25.82 53.63
C HIS A 395 -82.27 24.49 52.93
N ASN A 396 -82.15 24.52 51.61
CA ASN A 396 -81.85 23.35 50.79
C ASN A 396 -80.36 22.99 50.69
N GLY A 397 -79.45 23.80 51.25
CA GLY A 397 -78.02 23.48 51.34
C GLY A 397 -77.75 22.33 52.32
N THR A 398 -77.21 21.22 51.84
CA THR A 398 -76.91 20.01 52.64
C THR A 398 -75.51 20.04 53.23
N LYS A 399 -75.34 19.46 54.43
CA LYS A 399 -74.04 19.32 55.08
C LYS A 399 -73.11 18.42 54.26
N GLY A 400 -71.96 18.94 53.87
CA GLY A 400 -70.94 18.20 53.10
C GLY A 400 -70.91 18.47 51.59
N THR A 401 -71.82 19.30 51.04
CA THR A 401 -71.68 19.79 49.67
C THR A 401 -70.65 20.91 49.61
N SER A 402 -69.70 20.83 48.68
CA SER A 402 -68.75 21.92 48.43
C SER A 402 -69.46 23.07 47.70
N PHE A 403 -69.49 24.26 48.31
CA PHE A 403 -70.14 25.44 47.74
C PHE A 403 -69.11 26.29 46.99
N VAL A 404 -68.92 26.06 45.70
CA VAL A 404 -68.05 26.91 44.86
C VAL A 404 -68.68 28.30 44.62
N GLN A 405 -67.87 29.29 44.25
CA GLN A 405 -68.35 30.60 43.82
C GLN A 405 -69.56 30.51 42.86
N GLY A 406 -70.63 31.24 43.15
CA GLY A 406 -71.89 31.23 42.40
C GLY A 406 -72.92 30.17 42.85
N SER A 407 -72.56 29.27 43.77
CA SER A 407 -73.51 28.33 44.39
C SER A 407 -74.67 29.08 45.07
N THR A 408 -75.91 28.62 44.90
CA THR A 408 -77.11 29.28 45.44
C THR A 408 -77.86 28.38 46.41
N VAL A 409 -78.26 28.93 47.55
CA VAL A 409 -79.03 28.25 48.60
C VAL A 409 -80.35 28.97 48.83
N ILE A 410 -81.44 28.20 48.93
CA ILE A 410 -82.81 28.68 49.01
C ILE A 410 -83.36 28.42 50.41
N TYR A 411 -83.92 29.45 51.04
CA TYR A 411 -84.53 29.44 52.36
C TYR A 411 -86.05 29.39 52.30
N LYS A 412 -86.63 28.71 53.28
CA LYS A 412 -88.07 28.60 53.50
C LYS A 412 -88.39 28.68 55.00
N CYS A 413 -89.45 29.37 55.37
CA CYS A 413 -89.91 29.40 56.76
C CYS A 413 -90.72 28.15 57.13
N LYS A 414 -90.69 27.78 58.42
CA LYS A 414 -91.59 26.77 59.01
C LYS A 414 -93.02 27.33 59.07
N ASP A 415 -94.00 26.44 59.13
CA ASP A 415 -95.42 26.79 59.07
C ASP A 415 -95.82 27.84 60.13
N GLY A 416 -96.62 28.84 59.72
CA GLY A 416 -97.05 29.96 60.57
C GLY A 416 -96.14 31.21 60.53
N PHE A 417 -95.05 31.17 59.75
CA PHE A 417 -94.13 32.31 59.57
C PHE A 417 -94.01 32.71 58.11
N THR A 418 -93.85 34.01 57.86
CA THR A 418 -93.66 34.58 56.52
C THR A 418 -92.20 34.97 56.33
N LEU A 419 -91.62 34.64 55.17
CA LEU A 419 -90.24 34.98 54.83
C LEU A 419 -90.15 36.45 54.42
N ILE A 420 -89.28 37.19 55.10
CA ILE A 420 -88.98 38.60 54.86
C ILE A 420 -87.58 38.68 54.27
N GLY A 421 -87.47 39.27 53.07
CA GLY A 421 -86.21 39.34 52.30
C GLY A 421 -86.16 38.36 51.13
N ALA A 422 -85.01 38.29 50.46
CA ALA A 422 -84.80 37.39 49.32
C ALA A 422 -84.74 35.93 49.79
N ALA A 423 -85.49 35.04 49.14
CA ALA A 423 -85.50 33.62 49.48
C ALA A 423 -84.19 32.89 49.14
N THR A 424 -83.26 33.53 48.42
CA THR A 424 -82.02 32.92 47.94
C THR A 424 -80.81 33.75 48.34
N VAL A 425 -79.74 33.05 48.72
CA VAL A 425 -78.40 33.64 48.90
C VAL A 425 -77.39 32.91 48.02
N HIS A 426 -76.41 33.64 47.50
CA HIS A 426 -75.38 33.12 46.59
C HIS A 426 -74.00 33.21 47.25
N CYS A 427 -73.14 32.26 46.93
CA CYS A 427 -71.73 32.26 47.34
C CYS A 427 -70.95 33.28 46.52
N GLU A 428 -70.52 34.36 47.15
CA GLU A 428 -69.75 35.45 46.55
C GLU A 428 -68.32 35.43 47.10
N VAL A 429 -67.40 36.15 46.43
CA VAL A 429 -66.00 36.25 46.86
C VAL A 429 -65.80 37.61 47.52
N ASP A 430 -65.32 37.62 48.77
CA ASP A 430 -64.99 38.86 49.47
C ASP A 430 -63.71 39.50 48.91
N HIS A 431 -63.41 40.75 49.33
CA HIS A 431 -62.19 41.46 48.92
C HIS A 431 -60.88 40.74 49.34
N LEU A 432 -60.95 39.75 50.24
CA LEU A 432 -59.83 38.91 50.66
C LEU A 432 -59.79 37.54 49.95
N HIS A 433 -60.54 37.37 48.85
CA HIS A 433 -60.62 36.12 48.09
C HIS A 433 -61.15 34.92 48.90
N ARG A 434 -62.03 35.16 49.88
CA ARG A 434 -62.73 34.12 50.65
C ARG A 434 -64.19 34.02 50.21
N GLY A 435 -64.73 32.80 50.23
CA GLY A 435 -66.14 32.56 49.93
C GLY A 435 -67.03 33.05 51.08
N VAL A 436 -67.92 34.00 50.79
CA VAL A 436 -68.89 34.57 51.72
C VAL A 436 -70.29 34.58 51.09
N TRP A 437 -71.32 34.29 51.88
CA TRP A 437 -72.71 34.32 51.41
C TRP A 437 -73.25 35.75 51.30
N SER A 438 -73.99 36.04 50.22
CA SER A 438 -74.63 37.32 49.94
C SER A 438 -75.56 37.79 51.08
N LYS A 439 -75.58 39.10 51.39
CA LYS A 439 -76.43 39.73 52.42
C LYS A 439 -77.50 40.66 51.80
N PRO A 440 -78.66 40.87 52.44
CA PRO A 440 -79.07 40.38 53.77
C PRO A 440 -79.57 38.93 53.76
N THR A 441 -79.31 38.19 54.84
CA THR A 441 -79.89 36.85 55.04
C THR A 441 -81.39 36.98 55.35
N PRO A 442 -82.28 36.13 54.77
CA PRO A 442 -83.72 36.22 55.01
C PRO A 442 -84.12 35.92 56.45
N GLU A 443 -85.23 36.51 56.90
CA GLU A 443 -85.79 36.34 58.25
C GLU A 443 -87.23 35.82 58.22
N CYS A 444 -87.65 35.05 59.22
CA CYS A 444 -89.01 34.52 59.34
C CYS A 444 -89.79 35.23 60.46
N ARG A 445 -90.95 35.85 60.15
CA ARG A 445 -91.77 36.60 61.13
C ARG A 445 -93.24 36.14 61.16
N GLY A 446 -93.83 36.00 62.35
CA GLY A 446 -95.23 35.61 62.59
C GLY A 446 -96.14 36.81 62.89
N GLY A 447 -97.42 36.77 62.50
CA GLY A 447 -98.36 37.91 62.52
C GLY A 447 -99.42 37.89 63.63
N ALA A 448 -99.83 39.09 64.11
CA ALA A 448 -100.98 39.39 64.98
C ALA A 448 -101.69 40.71 64.53
N ASP A 449 -103.00 40.81 64.77
CA ASP A 449 -104.05 41.73 64.24
C ASP A 449 -103.80 43.27 64.18
N MET A 450 -104.44 43.97 63.21
CA MET A 450 -104.89 45.38 63.35
C MET A 450 -106.00 45.82 62.36
N ILE A 451 -106.98 46.58 62.88
CA ILE A 451 -108.13 47.25 62.21
C ILE A 451 -107.87 48.77 62.03
N ILE A 452 -108.37 49.31 60.91
CA ILE A 452 -108.70 50.69 60.43
C ILE A 452 -108.39 51.93 61.33
N ALA A 453 -107.67 52.91 60.76
CA ALA A 453 -107.96 54.37 60.84
C ALA A 453 -107.13 55.13 59.77
N GLY A 454 -107.75 56.12 59.10
CA GLY A 454 -107.20 56.77 57.90
C GLY A 454 -106.34 58.02 58.11
N ILE A 455 -106.04 58.68 56.98
CA ILE A 455 -105.93 60.14 56.71
C ILE A 455 -104.91 60.35 55.54
N PHE A 456 -105.43 60.73 54.37
CA PHE A 456 -104.77 61.52 53.30
C PHE A 456 -104.49 62.96 53.84
N PRO A 457 -103.57 63.81 53.32
CA PRO A 457 -103.16 63.90 51.91
C PRO A 457 -101.69 64.36 51.65
N LEU A 458 -101.21 64.31 50.39
CA LEU A 458 -100.83 65.51 49.59
C LEU A 458 -100.19 65.14 48.24
N LEU A 459 -100.65 65.89 47.24
CA LEU A 459 -100.33 65.86 45.81
C LEU A 459 -99.07 66.67 45.43
N LEU A 460 -98.64 66.43 44.18
CA LEU A 460 -97.92 67.31 43.21
C LEU A 460 -96.40 67.52 43.44
N ALA A 461 -95.53 67.58 42.42
CA ALA A 461 -95.65 67.94 40.99
C ALA A 461 -94.63 67.13 40.14
N MET A 462 -94.92 66.60 38.95
CA MET A 462 -95.03 67.23 37.61
C MET A 462 -93.88 68.16 37.18
N LEU A 463 -93.14 67.78 36.13
CA LEU A 463 -93.04 68.39 34.77
C LEU A 463 -91.70 67.95 34.09
N VAL A 464 -91.71 67.23 32.96
CA VAL A 464 -91.83 67.68 31.54
C VAL A 464 -90.50 68.26 31.04
N MET A 465 -89.82 67.77 29.98
CA MET A 465 -90.05 67.82 28.51
C MET A 465 -88.73 67.22 27.93
N ASN A 466 -88.59 66.57 26.77
CA ASN A 466 -89.30 66.53 25.50
C ASN A 466 -88.81 65.28 24.73
#